data_AF-A0A367IL61-F1
#
_entry.id   AF-A0A367IL61-F1
#
_cell.length_a   1.000
_cell.length_b   1.000
_cell.length_c   1.000
_cell.angle_alpha   90.00
_cell.angle_beta   90.00
_cell.angle_gamma   90.00
#
_symmetry.space_group_name_H-M   'P 1'
#
loop_
_entity.id
_entity.type
_entity.pdbx_description
1 polymer ?
#
loop_
_entity_poly.entity_id
_entity_poly.type
_entity_poly.pdbx_seq_one_letter_code
_entity_poly.pdbx_strand_id
1 'polypeptide(L)'
;MTRALAKSISQPTEDELTIIDKQYEFINAEFKFNIHDLETLINLLRTRLLAEELYIGALTKVKKVTSIYESEKTSTQDSHLTFQQAVKVYEASVYDLIENRQNVRDTLKKEIEKLVQEKEHEEMTRKTHKAKLSEANLNYMNFRNRDIVKLQKSYTHRCEELKNAQNIYQQQQCVHANEETNDGNKSSRNSSDTTRLSGDYNSPREIDGEQHNKKGMAGLFSQMRTMAVGNHVSPVDQNKQISKFAKMKKDITDADIEYRDGVLILETLRKKQRKAVEETNWQVKNTIKRKAESVKSSLLSIVLTEMECLRVETE
;
A
#
# COMPACT_ATOMS: atom_id res chain seq x y z
N MET A 1 7.21 -35.55 -19.06
CA MET A 1 7.53 -35.41 -17.63
C MET A 1 8.55 -34.29 -17.46
N THR A 2 8.09 -33.08 -17.19
CA THR A 2 8.95 -31.90 -17.01
C THR A 2 9.06 -31.61 -15.51
N ARG A 3 10.26 -31.83 -14.96
CA ARG A 3 10.60 -31.53 -13.56
C ARG A 3 10.52 -30.02 -13.34
N ALA A 4 9.65 -29.61 -12.44
CA ALA A 4 9.64 -28.25 -11.90
C ALA A 4 10.91 -28.05 -11.05
N LEU A 5 11.77 -27.13 -11.49
CA LEU A 5 12.88 -26.61 -10.71
C LEU A 5 12.32 -25.87 -9.50
N ALA A 6 12.61 -26.39 -8.32
CA ALA A 6 12.38 -25.71 -7.05
C ALA A 6 13.16 -24.39 -7.04
N LYS A 7 12.44 -23.27 -7.14
CA LYS A 7 12.99 -21.94 -6.89
C LYS A 7 13.25 -21.80 -5.39
N SER A 8 14.49 -21.49 -5.05
CA SER A 8 15.01 -21.21 -3.71
C SER A 8 14.26 -20.04 -3.06
N ILE A 9 13.86 -20.23 -1.80
CA ILE A 9 12.95 -19.38 -1.02
C ILE A 9 13.63 -18.14 -0.39
N SER A 10 14.87 -17.81 -0.71
CA SER A 10 15.62 -16.79 0.04
C SER A 10 15.80 -15.43 -0.63
N GLN A 11 15.18 -15.15 -1.78
CA GLN A 11 15.41 -13.88 -2.49
C GLN A 11 14.26 -13.29 -3.36
N PRO A 12 12.97 -13.31 -2.95
CA PRO A 12 11.94 -12.45 -3.56
C PRO A 12 11.37 -11.37 -2.61
N THR A 13 12.01 -11.08 -1.47
CA THR A 13 11.37 -10.34 -0.38
C THR A 13 11.35 -8.83 -0.50
N GLU A 14 12.35 -8.20 -1.14
CA GLU A 14 12.47 -6.73 -1.23
C GLU A 14 11.72 -6.15 -2.44
N ASP A 15 11.66 -6.91 -3.52
CA ASP A 15 10.90 -6.57 -4.73
C ASP A 15 9.40 -6.48 -4.46
N GLU A 16 8.83 -7.40 -3.68
CA GLU A 16 7.38 -7.41 -3.41
C GLU A 16 6.93 -6.19 -2.59
N LEU A 17 7.75 -5.71 -1.65
CA LEU A 17 7.45 -4.50 -0.86
C LEU A 17 7.49 -3.26 -1.75
N THR A 18 8.53 -3.16 -2.57
CA THR A 18 8.70 -2.08 -3.54
C THR A 18 7.55 -2.04 -4.55
N ILE A 19 7.03 -3.21 -4.95
CA ILE A 19 5.88 -3.32 -5.85
C ILE A 19 4.60 -2.79 -5.18
N ILE A 20 4.36 -3.12 -3.91
CA ILE A 20 3.18 -2.65 -3.16
C ILE A 20 3.18 -1.12 -3.05
N ASP A 21 4.33 -0.52 -2.71
CA ASP A 21 4.46 0.93 -2.58
C ASP A 21 4.29 1.62 -3.94
N LYS A 22 4.95 1.14 -4.99
CA LYS A 22 4.77 1.65 -6.36
C LYS A 22 3.33 1.57 -6.84
N GLN A 23 2.64 0.47 -6.53
CA GLN A 23 1.24 0.29 -6.90
C GLN A 23 0.32 1.26 -6.15
N TYR A 24 0.56 1.46 -4.86
CA TYR A 24 -0.16 2.45 -4.06
C TYR A 24 0.02 3.87 -4.60
N GLU A 25 1.25 4.25 -4.91
CA GLU A 25 1.58 5.55 -5.49
C GLU A 25 0.92 5.76 -6.84
N PHE A 26 1.01 4.76 -7.73
CA PHE A 26 0.38 4.79 -9.06
C PHE A 26 -1.13 5.03 -8.94
N ILE A 27 -1.84 4.23 -8.14
CA ILE A 27 -3.30 4.34 -7.98
C ILE A 27 -3.69 5.72 -7.43
N ASN A 28 -2.97 6.21 -6.41
CA ASN A 28 -3.28 7.51 -5.81
C ASN A 28 -2.92 8.67 -6.75
N ALA A 29 -1.89 8.53 -7.58
CA ALA A 29 -1.56 9.50 -8.63
C ALA A 29 -2.66 9.57 -9.69
N GLU A 30 -3.17 8.42 -10.14
CA GLU A 30 -4.28 8.35 -11.09
C GLU A 30 -5.55 9.04 -10.58
N PHE A 31 -5.95 8.80 -9.33
CA PHE A 31 -7.09 9.54 -8.75
C PHE A 31 -6.85 11.05 -8.71
N LYS A 32 -5.65 11.48 -8.29
CA LYS A 32 -5.31 12.92 -8.23
C LYS A 32 -5.36 13.56 -9.61
N PHE A 33 -4.78 12.90 -10.60
CA PHE A 33 -4.76 13.37 -11.98
C PHE A 33 -6.19 13.53 -12.52
N ASN A 34 -7.05 12.54 -12.30
CA ASN A 34 -8.44 12.60 -12.73
C ASN A 34 -9.23 13.76 -12.11
N ILE A 35 -9.02 14.03 -10.81
CA ILE A 35 -9.64 15.17 -10.12
C ILE A 35 -9.08 16.50 -10.64
N HIS A 36 -7.78 16.58 -10.88
CA HIS A 36 -7.11 17.78 -11.37
C HIS A 36 -7.54 18.15 -12.80
N ASP A 37 -7.69 17.16 -13.68
CA ASP A 37 -8.24 17.36 -15.03
C ASP A 37 -9.64 17.98 -14.97
N LEU A 38 -10.49 17.46 -14.10
CA LEU A 38 -11.86 17.95 -13.93
C LEU A 38 -11.87 19.39 -13.38
N GLU A 39 -11.00 19.69 -12.42
CA GLU A 39 -10.81 21.05 -11.89
C GLU A 39 -10.34 22.03 -12.96
N THR A 40 -9.42 21.61 -13.83
CA THR A 40 -8.93 22.42 -14.95
C THR A 40 -10.07 22.77 -15.91
N LEU A 41 -10.92 21.81 -16.26
CA LEU A 41 -12.11 22.05 -17.08
C LEU A 41 -13.12 22.98 -16.40
N ILE A 42 -13.38 22.79 -15.11
CA ILE A 42 -14.27 23.67 -14.33
C ILE A 42 -13.77 25.11 -14.36
N ASN A 43 -12.46 25.34 -14.20
CA ASN A 43 -11.87 26.67 -14.24
C ASN A 43 -11.95 27.31 -15.64
N LEU A 44 -11.77 26.52 -16.70
CA LEU A 44 -12.02 26.96 -18.07
C LEU A 44 -13.47 27.44 -18.23
N LEU A 45 -14.44 26.63 -17.81
CA LEU A 45 -15.86 26.96 -17.93
C LEU A 45 -16.27 28.17 -17.08
N ARG A 46 -15.69 28.34 -15.88
CA ARG A 46 -15.88 29.55 -15.05
C ARG A 46 -15.35 30.80 -15.75
N THR A 47 -14.20 30.70 -16.40
CA THR A 47 -13.64 31.82 -17.18
C THR A 47 -14.55 32.17 -18.37
N ARG A 48 -15.07 31.15 -19.06
CA ARG A 48 -16.07 31.32 -20.13
C ARG A 48 -17.35 31.99 -19.60
N LEU A 49 -17.86 31.55 -18.45
CA LEU A 49 -19.04 32.15 -17.82
C LEU A 49 -18.84 33.63 -17.50
N LEU A 50 -17.69 34.02 -16.96
CA LEU A 50 -17.38 35.42 -16.69
C LEU A 50 -17.35 36.26 -17.97
N ALA A 51 -16.78 35.72 -19.06
CA ALA A 51 -16.80 36.40 -20.36
C ALA A 51 -18.23 36.59 -20.88
N GLU A 52 -19.09 35.57 -20.72
CA GLU A 52 -20.51 35.63 -21.10
C GLU A 52 -21.27 36.69 -20.30
N GLU A 53 -21.05 36.77 -18.98
CA GLU A 53 -21.67 37.77 -18.11
C GLU A 53 -21.24 39.20 -18.48
N LEU A 54 -19.97 39.41 -18.83
CA LEU A 54 -19.47 40.69 -19.32
C LEU A 54 -20.07 41.06 -20.67
N TYR A 55 -20.24 40.09 -21.57
CA TYR A 55 -20.86 40.30 -22.88
C TYR A 55 -22.33 40.73 -22.74
N ILE A 56 -23.12 40.00 -21.94
CA ILE A 56 -24.50 40.37 -21.61
C ILE A 56 -24.56 41.77 -20.98
N GLY A 57 -23.62 42.09 -20.09
CA GLY A 57 -23.51 43.41 -19.48
C GLY A 57 -23.25 44.53 -20.50
N ALA A 58 -22.42 44.28 -21.51
CA ALA A 58 -22.17 45.22 -22.61
C ALA A 58 -23.43 45.42 -23.48
N LEU A 59 -24.09 44.33 -23.90
CA LEU A 59 -25.35 44.40 -24.66
C LEU A 59 -26.45 45.16 -23.90
N THR A 60 -26.54 44.94 -22.59
CA THR A 60 -27.52 45.64 -21.74
C THR A 60 -27.24 47.14 -21.67
N LYS A 61 -25.97 47.57 -21.75
CA LYS A 61 -25.63 49.01 -21.85
C LYS A 61 -26.05 49.59 -23.20
N VAL A 62 -25.88 48.86 -24.29
CA VAL A 62 -26.34 49.26 -25.63
C VAL A 62 -27.86 49.50 -25.60
N LYS A 63 -28.63 48.56 -25.04
CA LYS A 63 -30.08 48.69 -24.79
C LYS A 63 -30.47 50.01 -24.10
N LYS A 64 -29.70 50.44 -23.09
CA LYS A 64 -29.99 51.67 -22.34
C LYS A 64 -29.77 52.93 -23.17
N VAL A 65 -28.77 52.93 -24.05
CA VAL A 65 -28.48 54.09 -24.93
C VAL A 65 -29.64 54.32 -25.89
N THR A 66 -30.23 53.27 -26.46
CA THR A 66 -31.37 53.39 -27.38
C THR A 66 -32.66 53.81 -26.67
N SER A 67 -32.91 53.31 -25.45
CA SER A 67 -34.08 53.72 -24.65
C SER A 67 -34.09 55.22 -24.28
N ILE A 68 -32.93 55.86 -24.14
CA ILE A 68 -32.83 57.30 -23.84
C ILE A 68 -33.26 58.14 -25.05
N TYR A 69 -32.94 57.69 -26.26
CA TYR A 69 -33.23 58.42 -27.50
C TYR A 69 -34.73 58.43 -27.86
N GLU A 70 -35.49 57.38 -27.49
CA GLU A 70 -36.95 57.36 -27.66
C GLU A 70 -37.67 58.31 -26.68
N SER A 71 -37.13 58.56 -25.48
CA SER A 71 -37.76 59.42 -24.47
C SER A 71 -37.71 60.92 -24.81
N GLU A 72 -36.76 61.36 -25.65
CA GLU A 72 -36.61 62.77 -26.04
C GLU A 72 -37.50 63.18 -27.23
N LYS A 73 -37.98 62.22 -28.03
CA LYS A 73 -38.87 62.49 -29.17
C LYS A 73 -40.34 62.43 -28.76
N THR A 74 -40.79 63.41 -28.00
CA THR A 74 -42.23 63.69 -27.90
C THR A 74 -42.62 64.80 -28.88
N SER A 75 -43.75 64.56 -29.55
CA SER A 75 -44.51 65.54 -30.34
C SER A 75 -43.89 66.02 -31.66
N THR A 76 -44.06 65.25 -32.74
CA THR A 76 -44.89 65.66 -33.90
C THR A 76 -44.80 64.65 -35.05
N GLN A 77 -45.98 64.33 -35.60
CA GLN A 77 -46.26 63.82 -36.94
C GLN A 77 -45.65 62.49 -37.40
N ASP A 78 -46.54 61.49 -37.43
CA ASP A 78 -46.80 60.61 -38.58
C ASP A 78 -45.78 60.66 -39.72
N SER A 79 -44.85 59.71 -39.70
CA SER A 79 -44.55 58.94 -40.90
C SER A 79 -43.77 57.70 -40.49
N HIS A 80 -44.34 56.55 -40.86
CA HIS A 80 -43.68 55.26 -41.02
C HIS A 80 -42.45 55.40 -41.94
N LEU A 81 -41.38 56.02 -41.46
CA LEU A 81 -40.10 56.06 -42.14
C LEU A 81 -39.49 54.66 -42.03
N THR A 82 -39.18 54.04 -43.16
CA THR A 82 -38.50 52.73 -43.25
C THR A 82 -37.30 52.65 -42.31
N PHE A 83 -36.59 53.78 -42.11
CA PHE A 83 -35.51 53.91 -41.14
C PHE A 83 -35.94 53.69 -39.68
N GLN A 84 -37.00 54.37 -39.20
CA GLN A 84 -37.46 54.20 -37.81
C GLN A 84 -37.96 52.77 -37.56
N GLN A 85 -38.65 52.17 -38.53
CA GLN A 85 -39.08 50.78 -38.44
C GLN A 85 -37.87 49.83 -38.38
N ALA A 86 -36.85 50.05 -39.21
CA ALA A 86 -35.62 49.26 -39.22
C ALA A 86 -34.84 49.39 -37.90
N VAL A 87 -34.77 50.60 -37.32
CA VAL A 87 -34.15 50.83 -36.02
C VAL A 87 -34.88 50.06 -34.91
N LYS A 88 -36.22 50.09 -34.89
CA LYS A 88 -37.01 49.31 -33.91
C LYS A 88 -36.81 47.80 -34.04
N VAL A 89 -36.75 47.28 -35.27
CA VAL A 89 -36.48 45.85 -35.52
C VAL A 89 -35.08 45.49 -35.03
N TYR A 90 -34.08 46.34 -35.30
CA TYR A 90 -32.72 46.13 -34.80
C TYR A 90 -32.67 46.15 -33.27
N GLU A 91 -33.31 47.12 -32.61
CA GLU A 91 -33.39 47.17 -31.14
C GLU A 91 -34.06 45.92 -30.55
N ALA A 92 -35.16 45.46 -31.16
CA ALA A 92 -35.82 44.22 -30.78
C ALA A 92 -34.86 43.02 -30.89
N SER A 93 -34.12 42.90 -32.00
CA SER A 93 -33.14 41.82 -32.18
C SER A 93 -32.02 41.83 -31.11
N VAL A 94 -31.65 43.01 -30.60
CA VAL A 94 -30.69 43.12 -29.48
C VAL A 94 -31.31 42.61 -28.17
N TYR A 95 -32.62 42.78 -27.96
CA TYR A 95 -33.31 42.21 -26.80
C TYR A 95 -33.35 40.69 -26.86
N ASP A 96 -33.70 40.13 -28.02
CA ASP A 96 -33.74 38.68 -28.23
C ASP A 96 -32.34 38.07 -28.07
N LEU A 97 -31.30 38.75 -28.58
CA LEU A 97 -29.91 38.36 -28.37
C LEU A 97 -29.54 38.34 -26.88
N ILE A 98 -29.93 39.35 -26.10
CA ILE A 98 -29.66 39.36 -24.65
C ILE A 98 -30.31 38.16 -23.97
N GLU A 99 -31.57 37.85 -24.28
CA GLU A 99 -32.28 36.69 -23.73
C GLU A 99 -31.59 35.38 -24.09
N ASN A 100 -31.21 35.19 -25.36
CA ASN A 100 -30.48 34.02 -25.82
C ASN A 100 -29.15 33.84 -25.07
N ARG A 101 -28.38 34.92 -24.85
CA ARG A 101 -27.13 34.85 -24.10
C ARG A 101 -27.35 34.57 -22.61
N GLN A 102 -28.45 35.05 -22.03
CA GLN A 102 -28.84 34.68 -20.67
C GLN A 102 -29.12 33.17 -20.54
N ASN A 103 -29.77 32.56 -21.53
CA ASN A 103 -29.98 31.12 -21.56
C ASN A 103 -28.65 30.35 -21.60
N VAL A 104 -27.69 30.76 -22.44
CA VAL A 104 -26.34 30.17 -22.47
C VAL A 104 -25.63 30.30 -21.12
N ARG A 105 -25.67 31.49 -20.50
CA ARG A 105 -25.10 31.74 -19.17
C ARG A 105 -25.70 30.81 -18.11
N ASP A 106 -27.01 30.64 -18.11
CA ASP A 106 -27.71 29.84 -17.10
C ASP A 106 -27.43 28.34 -17.29
N THR A 107 -27.34 27.87 -18.54
CA THR A 107 -26.84 26.53 -18.85
C THR A 107 -25.40 26.35 -18.38
N LEU A 108 -24.50 27.30 -18.65
CA LEU A 108 -23.12 27.25 -18.18
C LEU A 108 -23.05 27.15 -16.66
N LYS A 109 -23.82 27.95 -15.92
CA LYS A 109 -23.88 27.91 -14.44
C LYS A 109 -24.29 26.53 -13.94
N LYS A 110 -25.38 26.00 -14.47
CA LYS A 110 -25.92 24.68 -14.11
C LYS A 110 -24.93 23.55 -14.38
N GLU A 111 -24.31 23.55 -15.56
CA GLU A 111 -23.36 22.49 -15.93
C GLU A 111 -22.04 22.60 -15.15
N ILE A 112 -21.58 23.81 -14.81
CA ILE A 112 -20.44 24.01 -13.89
C ILE A 112 -20.75 23.42 -12.51
N GLU A 113 -21.93 23.70 -11.95
CA GLU A 113 -22.33 23.17 -10.64
C GLU A 113 -22.35 21.64 -10.62
N LYS A 114 -22.91 21.02 -11.65
CA LYS A 114 -22.91 19.56 -11.83
C LYS A 114 -21.48 18.99 -11.86
N LEU A 115 -20.56 19.62 -12.59
CA LEU A 115 -19.16 19.18 -12.64
C LEU A 115 -18.44 19.38 -11.30
N VAL A 116 -18.77 20.43 -10.54
CA VAL A 116 -18.26 20.63 -9.18
C VAL A 116 -18.73 19.52 -8.23
N GLN A 117 -20.01 19.14 -8.27
CA GLN A 117 -20.54 18.03 -7.48
C GLN A 117 -19.86 16.70 -7.84
N GLU A 118 -19.62 16.44 -9.12
CA GLU A 118 -18.85 15.27 -9.58
C GLU A 118 -17.42 15.30 -9.02
N LYS A 119 -16.74 16.45 -9.05
CA LYS A 119 -15.39 16.61 -8.49
C LYS A 119 -15.35 16.27 -7.00
N GLU A 120 -16.29 16.80 -6.21
CA GLU A 120 -16.38 16.55 -4.77
C GLU A 120 -16.63 15.06 -4.47
N HIS A 121 -17.51 14.44 -5.26
CA HIS A 121 -17.78 13.01 -5.16
C HIS A 121 -16.53 12.17 -5.46
N GLU A 122 -15.75 12.52 -6.49
CA GLU A 122 -14.50 11.83 -6.81
C GLU A 122 -13.41 12.07 -5.75
N GLU A 123 -13.35 13.25 -5.14
CA GLU A 123 -12.46 13.52 -3.99
C GLU A 123 -12.79 12.63 -2.78
N MET A 124 -14.07 12.47 -2.45
CA MET A 124 -14.52 11.59 -1.39
C MET A 124 -14.19 10.13 -1.70
N THR A 125 -14.45 9.69 -2.93
CA THR A 125 -14.14 8.35 -3.43
C THR A 125 -12.64 8.06 -3.28
N ARG A 126 -11.78 8.98 -3.74
CA ARG A 126 -10.33 8.88 -3.58
C ARG A 126 -9.93 8.73 -2.11
N LYS A 127 -10.46 9.55 -1.20
CA LYS A 127 -10.11 9.49 0.23
C LYS A 127 -10.46 8.12 0.82
N THR A 128 -11.65 7.62 0.55
CA THR A 128 -12.13 6.31 1.03
C THR A 128 -11.23 5.18 0.55
N HIS A 129 -10.96 5.10 -0.75
CA HIS A 129 -10.17 4.00 -1.30
C HIS A 129 -8.68 4.11 -0.97
N LYS A 130 -8.14 5.34 -0.89
CA LYS A 130 -6.77 5.57 -0.39
C LYS A 130 -6.60 5.04 1.03
N ALA A 131 -7.55 5.32 1.92
CA ALA A 131 -7.51 4.86 3.32
C ALA A 131 -7.59 3.33 3.39
N LYS A 132 -8.55 2.73 2.69
CA LYS A 132 -8.75 1.27 2.65
C LYS A 132 -7.51 0.53 2.11
N LEU A 133 -6.92 1.02 1.03
CA LEU A 133 -5.71 0.43 0.46
C LEU A 133 -4.50 0.61 1.40
N SER A 134 -4.35 1.80 1.99
CA SER A 134 -3.27 2.08 2.94
C SER A 134 -3.34 1.17 4.17
N GLU A 135 -4.54 0.95 4.72
CA GLU A 135 -4.76 0.07 5.86
C GLU A 135 -4.43 -1.38 5.52
N ALA A 136 -4.91 -1.88 4.37
CA ALA A 136 -4.66 -3.25 3.94
C ALA A 136 -3.15 -3.50 3.70
N ASN A 137 -2.45 -2.54 3.08
CA ASN A 137 -1.00 -2.59 2.91
C ASN A 137 -0.30 -2.57 4.27
N LEU A 138 -0.63 -1.63 5.15
CA LEU A 138 0.00 -1.50 6.47
C LEU A 138 -0.15 -2.77 7.31
N ASN A 139 -1.35 -3.35 7.35
CA ASN A 139 -1.61 -4.58 8.11
C ASN A 139 -0.80 -5.77 7.59
N TYR A 140 -0.76 -5.96 6.26
CA TYR A 140 0.04 -7.01 5.64
C TYR A 140 1.54 -6.82 5.90
N MET A 141 2.04 -5.59 5.70
CA MET A 141 3.45 -5.25 5.86
C MET A 141 3.93 -5.38 7.31
N ASN A 142 3.14 -4.90 8.27
CA ASN A 142 3.45 -5.03 9.68
C ASN A 142 3.55 -6.50 10.10
N PHE A 143 2.55 -7.30 9.72
CA PHE A 143 2.54 -8.71 10.09
C PHE A 143 3.69 -9.48 9.43
N ARG A 144 3.95 -9.22 8.13
CA ARG A 144 5.04 -9.84 7.36
C ARG A 144 6.43 -9.50 7.88
N ASN A 145 6.67 -8.25 8.25
CA ASN A 145 8.02 -7.79 8.59
C ASN A 145 8.32 -7.91 10.08
N ARG A 146 7.30 -7.96 10.94
CA ARG A 146 7.47 -7.95 12.40
C ARG A 146 6.95 -9.22 13.05
N ASP A 147 5.67 -9.52 12.87
CA ASP A 147 5.00 -10.51 13.70
C ASP A 147 5.37 -11.93 13.29
N ILE A 148 5.34 -12.25 12.01
CA ILE A 148 5.76 -13.58 11.53
C ILE A 148 7.24 -13.85 11.82
N VAL A 149 8.09 -12.83 11.74
CA VAL A 149 9.53 -12.94 12.04
C VAL A 149 9.73 -13.22 13.53
N LYS A 150 8.95 -12.59 14.41
CA LYS A 150 8.99 -12.89 15.86
C LYS A 150 8.53 -14.32 16.16
N LEU A 151 7.43 -14.76 15.54
CA LEU A 151 6.93 -16.13 15.70
C LEU A 151 7.97 -17.17 15.22
N GLN A 152 8.56 -16.92 14.04
CA GLN A 152 9.63 -17.77 13.50
C GLN A 152 10.84 -17.83 14.42
N LYS A 153 11.31 -16.68 14.93
CA LYS A 153 12.43 -16.60 15.87
C LYS A 153 12.12 -17.31 17.18
N SER A 154 10.90 -17.17 17.71
CA SER A 154 10.47 -17.86 18.92
C SER A 154 10.51 -19.37 18.73
N TYR A 155 9.88 -19.89 17.67
CA TYR A 155 9.87 -21.32 17.35
C TYR A 155 11.28 -21.89 17.15
N THR A 156 12.11 -21.23 16.33
CA THR A 156 13.49 -21.68 16.07
C THR A 156 14.34 -21.66 17.33
N HIS A 157 14.20 -20.62 18.17
CA HIS A 157 14.89 -20.55 19.45
C HIS A 157 14.51 -21.69 20.39
N ARG A 158 13.21 -22.04 20.50
CA ARG A 158 12.75 -23.18 21.31
C ARG A 158 13.33 -24.52 20.80
N CYS A 159 13.41 -24.70 19.48
CA CYS A 159 14.04 -25.88 18.87
C CYS A 159 15.54 -25.95 19.19
N GLU A 160 16.25 -24.81 19.14
CA GLU A 160 17.67 -24.72 19.53
C GLU A 160 17.89 -25.01 21.01
N GLU A 161 17.03 -24.50 21.90
CA GLU A 161 17.08 -24.78 23.35
C GLU A 161 16.97 -26.28 23.63
N LEU A 162 16.04 -26.98 22.98
CA LEU A 162 15.89 -28.43 23.13
C LEU A 162 17.12 -29.18 22.61
N LYS A 163 17.62 -28.81 21.42
CA LYS A 163 18.82 -29.44 20.84
C LYS A 163 20.05 -29.26 21.73
N ASN A 164 20.23 -28.06 22.28
CA ASN A 164 21.32 -27.77 23.21
C ASN A 164 21.17 -28.58 24.51
N ALA A 165 19.96 -28.69 25.05
CA ALA A 165 19.70 -29.52 26.22
C ALA A 165 19.97 -31.02 25.95
N GLN A 166 19.62 -31.52 24.76
CA GLN A 166 19.91 -32.90 24.33
C GLN A 166 21.43 -33.14 24.22
N ASN A 167 22.17 -32.23 23.61
CA ASN A 167 23.64 -32.33 23.47
C ASN A 167 24.34 -32.37 24.84
N ILE A 168 23.91 -31.50 25.78
CA ILE A 168 24.47 -31.47 27.15
C ILE A 168 24.19 -32.79 27.87
N TYR A 169 22.97 -33.32 27.75
CA TYR A 169 22.61 -34.60 28.35
C TYR A 169 23.42 -35.78 27.80
N GLN A 170 23.62 -35.82 26.47
CA GLN A 170 24.44 -36.86 25.83
C GLN A 170 25.91 -36.77 26.26
N GLN A 171 26.47 -35.56 26.40
CA GLN A 171 27.82 -35.37 26.90
C GLN A 171 27.98 -35.85 28.35
N GLN A 172 26.98 -35.61 29.21
CA GLN A 172 26.99 -36.12 30.60
C GLN A 172 26.94 -37.66 30.67
N GLN A 173 26.18 -38.32 29.78
CA GLN A 173 26.15 -39.79 29.74
C GLN A 173 27.48 -40.41 29.28
N CYS A 174 28.19 -39.81 28.31
CA CYS A 174 29.49 -40.31 27.86
C CYS A 174 30.60 -40.18 28.91
N VAL A 175 30.52 -39.17 29.79
CA VAL A 175 31.49 -39.02 30.90
C VAL A 175 31.28 -40.13 31.96
N HIS A 176 30.04 -40.48 32.29
CA HIS A 176 29.75 -41.58 33.22
C HIS A 176 30.17 -42.96 32.71
N ALA A 177 30.05 -43.23 31.40
CA ALA A 177 30.47 -44.52 30.82
C ALA A 177 32.00 -44.75 30.85
N ASN A 178 32.80 -43.66 30.87
CA ASN A 178 34.25 -43.73 30.96
C ASN A 178 34.77 -43.81 32.41
N GLU A 179 33.95 -43.48 33.41
CA GLU A 179 34.31 -43.59 34.84
C GLU A 179 33.97 -44.97 35.42
N GLU A 180 32.96 -45.68 34.90
CA GLU A 180 32.64 -47.05 35.34
C GLU A 180 33.60 -48.13 34.81
N THR A 181 34.52 -47.79 33.90
CA THR A 181 35.49 -48.76 33.32
C THR A 181 36.88 -48.73 33.95
N ASN A 182 37.12 -47.91 34.97
CA ASN A 182 38.46 -47.71 35.53
C ASN A 182 38.64 -48.20 36.98
N ASP A 183 38.16 -49.42 37.28
CA ASP A 183 38.59 -50.17 38.46
C ASP A 183 38.67 -51.67 38.13
N GLY A 184 39.86 -52.17 37.79
CA GLY A 184 40.04 -53.61 37.51
C GLY A 184 41.27 -54.02 36.72
N ASN A 185 42.45 -53.85 37.32
CA ASN A 185 43.78 -54.26 36.86
C ASN A 185 43.89 -55.75 36.43
N LYS A 186 44.45 -56.06 35.24
CA LYS A 186 45.61 -56.98 35.00
C LYS A 186 45.76 -57.50 33.55
N SER A 187 46.88 -57.08 32.94
CA SER A 187 47.85 -57.85 32.13
C SER A 187 47.36 -58.80 31.01
N SER A 188 47.59 -58.42 29.75
CA SER A 188 48.28 -59.31 28.80
C SER A 188 48.92 -58.55 27.66
N ARG A 189 50.11 -59.03 27.31
CA ARG A 189 51.11 -58.51 26.38
C ARG A 189 51.01 -59.34 25.08
N ASN A 190 51.23 -58.69 23.93
CA ASN A 190 51.64 -59.18 22.59
C ASN A 190 50.79 -58.50 21.49
N SER A 191 51.37 -57.58 20.69
CA SER A 191 52.11 -57.83 19.42
C SER A 191 51.12 -58.23 18.29
N SER A 192 51.05 -57.64 17.10
CA SER A 192 52.04 -56.93 16.29
C SER A 192 51.35 -56.16 15.13
N ASP A 193 52.06 -55.14 14.64
CA ASP A 193 52.01 -54.43 13.35
C ASP A 193 51.16 -54.96 12.17
N THR A 194 50.51 -54.04 11.43
CA THR A 194 50.97 -53.61 10.07
C THR A 194 50.07 -52.53 9.42
N THR A 195 50.62 -51.32 9.33
CA THR A 195 50.89 -50.51 8.12
C THR A 195 49.80 -50.10 7.10
N ARG A 196 49.84 -48.79 6.77
CA ARG A 196 49.54 -48.05 5.50
C ARG A 196 48.30 -47.15 5.56
N LEU A 197 48.40 -45.81 5.66
CA LEU A 197 49.00 -44.75 4.82
C LEU A 197 47.98 -44.03 3.92
N SER A 198 48.21 -42.71 3.79
CA SER A 198 47.62 -41.71 2.88
C SER A 198 46.41 -40.93 3.43
N GLY A 199 46.40 -39.60 3.48
CA GLY A 199 47.37 -38.60 3.02
C GLY A 199 46.76 -37.20 3.13
N ASP A 200 47.58 -36.24 3.54
CA ASP A 200 47.32 -34.80 3.68
C ASP A 200 46.82 -34.12 2.40
N TYR A 201 46.20 -32.94 2.53
CA TYR A 201 46.68 -31.70 1.87
C TYR A 201 45.96 -30.43 2.38
N ASN A 202 46.80 -29.47 2.83
CA ASN A 202 46.73 -28.01 2.65
C ASN A 202 45.88 -27.09 3.55
N SER A 203 46.60 -26.48 4.50
CA SER A 203 46.56 -25.07 4.98
C SER A 203 46.95 -24.08 3.84
N PRO A 204 46.72 -22.74 3.87
CA PRO A 204 47.46 -21.86 4.80
C PRO A 204 46.86 -20.47 5.20
N ARG A 205 47.52 -19.86 6.22
CA ARG A 205 47.63 -18.43 6.65
C ARG A 205 46.58 -17.89 7.64
N GLU A 206 46.94 -17.70 8.92
CA GLU A 206 47.75 -16.61 9.53
C GLU A 206 47.02 -15.26 9.59
N ILE A 207 46.72 -14.80 10.82
CA ILE A 207 46.94 -13.45 11.34
C ILE A 207 47.04 -13.56 12.87
N ASP A 208 48.17 -13.09 13.38
CA ASP A 208 48.55 -12.93 14.78
C ASP A 208 48.01 -11.60 15.34
N GLY A 209 47.83 -11.49 16.66
CA GLY A 209 47.48 -10.22 17.32
C GLY A 209 46.67 -10.35 18.60
N GLU A 210 47.36 -10.61 19.71
CA GLU A 210 46.89 -10.52 21.09
C GLU A 210 46.21 -9.17 21.43
N GLN A 211 45.15 -9.19 22.26
CA GLN A 211 45.18 -8.60 23.61
C GLN A 211 43.86 -8.76 24.38
N HIS A 212 44.01 -9.40 25.54
CA HIS A 212 43.19 -9.44 26.75
C HIS A 212 41.98 -8.48 26.89
N ASN A 213 40.81 -9.06 27.19
CA ASN A 213 39.95 -8.54 28.26
C ASN A 213 39.27 -9.67 29.04
N LYS A 214 39.73 -9.87 30.27
CA LYS A 214 39.31 -10.90 31.23
C LYS A 214 37.97 -10.54 31.87
N LYS A 215 36.85 -11.07 31.36
CA LYS A 215 35.58 -11.21 32.12
C LYS A 215 34.81 -12.42 31.62
N GLY A 216 35.12 -13.63 32.11
CA GLY A 216 34.40 -14.81 31.62
C GLY A 216 34.71 -16.16 32.22
N MET A 217 35.36 -16.27 33.39
CA MET A 217 35.73 -17.58 33.96
C MET A 217 35.27 -17.83 35.40
N ALA A 218 34.44 -16.94 35.96
CA ALA A 218 33.91 -17.14 37.32
C ALA A 218 32.80 -18.21 37.39
N GLY A 219 32.16 -18.56 36.27
CA GLY A 219 31.09 -19.58 36.24
C GLY A 219 31.56 -21.02 36.02
N LEU A 220 32.71 -21.22 35.37
CA LEU A 220 33.18 -22.54 34.95
C LEU A 220 33.83 -23.34 36.08
N PHE A 221 34.57 -22.67 36.98
CA PHE A 221 35.20 -23.35 38.12
C PHE A 221 34.24 -23.69 39.26
N SER A 222 33.12 -22.97 39.41
CA SER A 222 32.05 -23.36 40.35
C SER A 222 31.37 -24.65 39.91
N GLN A 223 31.30 -24.94 38.61
CA GLN A 223 30.71 -26.17 38.10
C GLN A 223 31.64 -27.38 38.31
N MET A 224 32.96 -27.21 38.18
CA MET A 224 33.91 -28.31 38.44
C MET A 224 34.06 -28.63 39.93
N ARG A 225 33.92 -27.66 40.83
CA ARG A 225 34.05 -27.92 42.28
C ARG A 225 32.83 -28.67 42.86
N THR A 226 31.68 -28.65 42.18
CA THR A 226 30.52 -29.49 42.52
C THR A 226 30.67 -30.94 42.04
N MET A 227 31.55 -31.23 41.08
CA MET A 227 31.73 -32.58 40.53
C MET A 227 32.62 -33.50 41.38
N ALA A 228 33.32 -32.96 42.39
CA ALA A 228 34.18 -33.74 43.28
C ALA A 228 33.42 -34.36 44.48
N VAL A 229 32.13 -34.08 44.62
CA VAL A 229 31.27 -34.80 45.57
C VAL A 229 30.49 -35.81 44.75
N GLY A 230 31.06 -37.02 44.66
CA GLY A 230 30.42 -38.17 44.05
C GLY A 230 29.01 -38.30 44.58
N ASN A 231 28.04 -38.14 43.70
CA ASN A 231 26.66 -38.50 43.94
C ASN A 231 26.12 -38.99 42.60
N HIS A 232 25.97 -40.31 42.54
CA HIS A 232 24.99 -41.04 41.75
C HIS A 232 23.86 -40.10 41.30
N VAL A 233 23.61 -39.98 40.00
CA VAL A 233 22.41 -39.27 39.52
C VAL A 233 21.23 -40.02 40.14
N SER A 234 20.68 -39.46 41.21
CA SER A 234 19.58 -40.06 41.96
C SER A 234 18.42 -40.25 40.98
N PRO A 235 17.58 -41.30 41.12
CA PRO A 235 16.33 -41.43 40.35
C PRO A 235 15.48 -40.15 40.38
N VAL A 236 15.63 -39.34 41.44
CA VAL A 236 14.98 -38.03 41.61
C VAL A 236 15.50 -36.99 40.59
N ASP A 237 16.77 -37.01 40.21
CA ASP A 237 17.36 -36.07 39.26
C ASP A 237 17.12 -36.47 37.79
N GLN A 238 17.02 -37.77 37.50
CA GLN A 238 16.52 -38.24 36.20
C GLN A 238 15.06 -37.81 35.96
N ASN A 239 14.19 -37.95 36.96
CA ASN A 239 12.80 -37.50 36.85
C ASN A 239 12.68 -36.00 36.59
N LYS A 240 13.50 -35.16 37.25
CA LYS A 240 13.55 -33.70 36.96
C LYS A 240 13.97 -33.42 35.53
N GLN A 241 14.95 -34.14 34.99
CA GLN A 241 15.39 -33.97 33.60
C GLN A 241 14.31 -34.42 32.62
N ILE A 242 13.63 -35.54 32.86
CA ILE A 242 12.49 -36.01 32.06
C ILE A 242 11.38 -34.96 32.05
N SER A 243 11.01 -34.39 33.21
CA SER A 243 10.01 -33.31 33.28
C SER A 243 10.44 -32.05 32.53
N LYS A 244 11.72 -31.68 32.59
CA LYS A 244 12.28 -30.54 31.84
C LYS A 244 12.20 -30.77 30.32
N PHE A 245 12.56 -31.95 29.84
CA PHE A 245 12.44 -32.32 28.43
C PHE A 245 10.98 -32.38 27.98
N ALA A 246 10.08 -32.92 28.80
CA ALA A 246 8.65 -32.93 28.50
C ALA A 246 8.10 -31.50 28.36
N LYS A 247 8.50 -30.59 29.26
CA LYS A 247 8.14 -29.17 29.17
C LYS A 247 8.69 -28.52 27.89
N MET A 248 9.98 -28.69 27.58
CA MET A 248 10.58 -28.13 26.35
C MET A 248 9.89 -28.65 25.08
N LYS A 249 9.53 -29.94 25.02
CA LYS A 249 8.77 -30.51 23.90
C LYS A 249 7.37 -29.90 23.78
N LYS A 250 6.71 -29.64 24.91
CA LYS A 250 5.42 -28.94 24.92
C LYS A 250 5.58 -27.50 24.41
N ASP A 251 6.53 -26.75 24.95
CA ASP A 251 6.80 -25.36 24.57
C ASP A 251 7.13 -25.22 23.07
N ILE A 252 7.81 -26.21 22.47
CA ILE A 252 8.03 -26.28 21.01
C ILE A 252 6.72 -26.53 20.26
N THR A 253 5.90 -27.47 20.72
CA THR A 253 4.60 -27.76 20.09
C THR A 253 3.71 -26.52 20.10
N ASP A 254 3.64 -25.82 21.24
CA ASP A 254 2.86 -24.59 21.38
C ASP A 254 3.40 -23.49 20.44
N ALA A 255 4.73 -23.30 20.37
CA ALA A 255 5.36 -22.34 19.46
C ALA A 255 5.21 -22.72 17.97
N ASP A 256 5.17 -24.01 17.62
CA ASP A 256 4.90 -24.49 16.25
C ASP A 256 3.47 -24.14 15.83
N ILE A 257 2.50 -24.41 16.71
CA ILE A 257 1.09 -24.09 16.48
C ILE A 257 0.94 -22.58 16.25
N GLU A 258 1.49 -21.75 17.14
CA GLU A 258 1.44 -20.28 17.00
C GLU A 258 2.09 -19.80 15.70
N TYR A 259 3.25 -20.36 15.32
CA TYR A 259 3.92 -20.00 14.09
C TYR A 259 3.09 -20.38 12.85
N ARG A 260 2.51 -21.58 12.83
CA ARG A 260 1.66 -22.05 11.74
C ARG A 260 0.37 -21.24 11.61
N ASP A 261 -0.25 -20.89 12.74
CA ASP A 261 -1.38 -19.97 12.78
C ASP A 261 -0.99 -18.58 12.24
N GLY A 262 0.20 -18.10 12.61
CA GLY A 262 0.78 -16.89 12.05
C GLY A 262 0.91 -16.94 10.52
N VAL A 263 1.37 -18.06 9.95
CA VAL A 263 1.45 -18.24 8.49
C VAL A 263 0.05 -18.15 7.84
N LEU A 264 -0.98 -18.73 8.46
CA LEU A 264 -2.36 -18.65 7.96
C LEU A 264 -2.91 -17.22 8.01
N ILE A 265 -2.62 -16.47 9.08
CA ILE A 265 -2.98 -15.07 9.22
C ILE A 265 -2.28 -14.24 8.14
N LEU A 266 -0.98 -14.46 7.90
CA LEU A 266 -0.22 -13.76 6.88
C LEU A 266 -0.82 -13.97 5.48
N GLU A 267 -1.19 -15.20 5.11
CA GLU A 267 -1.84 -15.48 3.82
C GLU A 267 -3.23 -14.83 3.73
N THR A 268 -3.97 -14.78 4.83
CA THR A 268 -5.27 -14.07 4.90
C THR A 268 -5.09 -12.58 4.65
N LEU A 269 -4.09 -11.95 5.29
CA LEU A 269 -3.76 -10.54 5.08
C LEU A 269 -3.30 -10.27 3.64
N ARG A 270 -2.49 -11.17 3.06
CA ARG A 270 -2.09 -11.09 1.65
C ARG A 270 -3.27 -11.10 0.70
N LYS A 271 -4.25 -11.97 0.94
CA LYS A 271 -5.50 -12.02 0.15
C LYS A 271 -6.33 -10.74 0.31
N LYS A 272 -6.45 -10.22 1.54
CA LYS A 272 -7.14 -8.94 1.81
C LYS A 272 -6.45 -7.77 1.08
N GLN A 273 -5.13 -7.71 1.11
CA GLN A 273 -4.35 -6.69 0.42
C GLN A 273 -4.57 -6.74 -1.10
N ARG A 274 -4.46 -7.92 -1.72
CA ARG A 274 -4.73 -8.09 -3.15
C ARG A 274 -6.16 -7.70 -3.53
N LYS A 275 -7.15 -8.09 -2.72
CA LYS A 275 -8.55 -7.71 -2.95
C LYS A 275 -8.75 -6.19 -2.86
N ALA A 276 -8.11 -5.53 -1.89
CA ALA A 276 -8.19 -4.07 -1.76
C ALA A 276 -7.56 -3.35 -2.98
N VAL A 277 -6.46 -3.88 -3.50
CA VAL A 277 -5.83 -3.41 -4.74
C VAL A 277 -6.76 -3.58 -5.95
N GLU A 278 -7.33 -4.78 -6.13
CA GLU A 278 -8.25 -5.08 -7.24
C GLU A 278 -9.48 -4.16 -7.21
N GLU A 279 -10.10 -4.02 -6.05
CA GLU A 279 -11.27 -3.16 -5.85
C GLU A 279 -10.93 -1.69 -6.12
N THR A 280 -9.77 -1.22 -5.65
CA THR A 280 -9.37 0.17 -5.88
C THR A 280 -9.05 0.44 -7.35
N ASN A 281 -8.40 -0.51 -8.05
CA ASN A 281 -8.19 -0.40 -9.50
C ASN A 281 -9.51 -0.38 -10.28
N TRP A 282 -10.47 -1.22 -9.88
CA TRP A 282 -11.80 -1.19 -10.45
C TRP A 282 -12.47 0.17 -10.22
N GLN A 283 -12.33 0.75 -9.03
CA GLN A 283 -12.86 2.08 -8.75
C GLN A 283 -12.21 3.17 -9.59
N VAL A 284 -10.88 3.15 -9.78
CA VAL A 284 -10.20 4.10 -10.68
C VAL A 284 -10.82 4.05 -12.09
N LYS A 285 -11.05 2.86 -12.64
CA LYS A 285 -11.68 2.70 -13.95
C LYS A 285 -13.09 3.29 -13.99
N ASN A 286 -13.88 3.09 -12.94
CA ASN A 286 -15.23 3.65 -12.84
C ASN A 286 -15.21 5.17 -12.73
N THR A 287 -14.32 5.74 -11.92
CA THR A 287 -14.10 7.19 -11.81
C THR A 287 -13.77 7.79 -13.18
N ILE A 288 -12.84 7.19 -13.93
CA ILE A 288 -12.50 7.66 -15.28
C ILE A 288 -13.73 7.62 -16.20
N LYS A 289 -14.49 6.52 -16.19
CA LYS A 289 -15.69 6.36 -17.02
C LYS A 289 -16.75 7.40 -16.68
N ARG A 290 -17.10 7.55 -15.40
CA ARG A 290 -18.11 8.51 -14.93
C ARG A 290 -17.70 9.94 -15.22
N LYS A 291 -16.44 10.30 -14.97
CA LYS A 291 -15.86 11.60 -15.36
C LYS A 291 -16.09 11.85 -16.86
N ALA A 292 -15.73 10.90 -17.72
CA ALA A 292 -15.87 11.05 -19.16
C ALA A 292 -17.34 11.23 -19.60
N GLU A 293 -18.26 10.45 -19.03
CA GLU A 293 -19.69 10.54 -19.32
C GLU A 293 -20.29 11.88 -18.84
N SER A 294 -19.95 12.30 -17.61
CA SER A 294 -20.40 13.56 -17.02
C SER A 294 -19.90 14.76 -17.81
N VAL A 295 -18.60 14.80 -18.12
CA VAL A 295 -17.98 15.85 -18.94
C VAL A 295 -18.60 15.90 -20.33
N LYS A 296 -18.75 14.76 -21.00
CA LYS A 296 -19.38 14.69 -22.33
C LYS A 296 -20.80 15.25 -22.29
N SER A 297 -21.60 14.82 -21.30
CA SER A 297 -22.98 15.28 -21.14
C SER A 297 -23.05 16.79 -20.92
N SER A 298 -22.21 17.34 -20.05
CA SER A 298 -22.20 18.77 -19.75
C SER A 298 -21.73 19.62 -20.93
N LEU A 299 -20.67 19.22 -21.61
CA LEU A 299 -20.20 19.91 -22.82
C LEU A 299 -21.23 19.85 -23.95
N LEU A 300 -21.89 18.71 -24.14
CA LEU A 300 -22.95 18.59 -25.14
C LEU A 300 -24.13 19.51 -24.82
N SER A 301 -24.54 19.61 -23.55
CA SER A 301 -25.62 20.51 -23.15
C SER A 301 -25.28 21.97 -23.45
N ILE A 302 -24.04 22.40 -23.14
CA ILE A 302 -23.58 23.76 -23.44
C ILE A 302 -23.60 24.02 -24.95
N VAL A 303 -23.00 23.13 -25.73
CA VAL A 303 -22.91 23.29 -27.20
C VAL A 303 -24.30 23.29 -27.85
N LEU A 304 -25.21 22.41 -27.42
CA LEU A 304 -26.57 22.38 -27.96
C LEU A 304 -27.35 23.66 -27.65
N THR A 305 -27.22 24.21 -26.43
CA THR A 305 -27.83 25.51 -26.11
C THR A 305 -27.25 26.62 -26.99
N GLU A 306 -25.93 26.64 -27.20
CA GLU A 306 -25.31 27.63 -28.09
C GLU A 306 -25.78 27.52 -29.53
N MET A 307 -25.88 26.29 -30.06
CA MET A 307 -26.39 26.05 -31.41
C MET A 307 -27.85 26.46 -31.57
N GLU A 308 -28.67 26.23 -30.56
CA GLU A 308 -30.08 26.64 -30.58
C GLU A 308 -30.21 28.16 -30.58
N CYS A 309 -29.45 28.85 -29.73
CA CYS A 309 -29.42 30.32 -29.72
C CYS A 309 -28.96 30.92 -31.05
N LEU A 310 -28.04 30.26 -31.77
CA LEU A 310 -27.60 30.70 -33.10
C LEU A 310 -28.64 30.45 -34.20
N ARG A 311 -29.47 29.40 -34.09
CA ARG A 311 -30.54 29.14 -35.07
C ARG A 311 -31.65 30.18 -35.01
N VAL A 312 -32.00 30.60 -33.80
CA VAL A 312 -32.98 31.68 -33.57
C VAL A 312 -32.50 33.01 -34.18
N GLU A 313 -31.19 33.22 -34.35
CA GLU A 313 -30.64 34.42 -35.03
C GLU A 313 -30.74 34.34 -36.58
N THR A 314 -31.08 33.18 -37.17
CA THR A 314 -31.08 32.96 -38.64
C THR A 314 -32.46 32.77 -39.29
N GLU A 315 -33.53 32.64 -38.49
CA GLU A 315 -34.93 32.57 -38.95
C GLU A 315 -35.62 33.93 -38.80
#